data_AF-A0A6A3ETU1-F1
#
_entry.id   AF-A0A6A3ETU1-F1
#
_cell.length_a   1.000
_cell.length_b   1.000
_cell.length_c   1.000
_cell.angle_alpha   90.00
_cell.angle_beta   90.00
_cell.angle_gamma   90.00
#
_symmetry.space_group_name_H-M   'P 1'
#
loop_
_entity.id
_entity.type
_entity.pdbx_description
1 polymer ?
#
loop_
_entity_poly.entity_id
_entity_poly.type
_entity_poly.pdbx_seq_one_letter_code
_entity_poly.pdbx_strand_id
1 'polypeptide(L)'
;MFTSYVNGAGFLSTSRGAEQNVQCLSSSTLPFNDILPALNDATSIPSASIGDETIECSSDILLKTSFGGTNFAICSSGESGFTAFSSDFDIDVEYLDAVRVPALSHEVSCEVVVKPSSVTPTTLALLTG
;
A
#
# COMPACT_ATOMS: atom_id res chain seq x y z
N MET A 1 13.64 -1.44 11.88
CA MET A 1 12.76 -2.59 11.59
C MET A 1 11.95 -2.22 10.38
N PHE A 2 11.92 -3.06 9.35
CA PHE A 2 11.16 -2.79 8.15
C PHE A 2 10.53 -4.09 7.64
N THR A 3 9.35 -3.99 7.05
CA THR A 3 8.62 -5.10 6.44
C THR A 3 8.78 -5.03 4.92
N SER A 4 8.90 -6.18 4.28
CA SER A 4 8.99 -6.26 2.82
C SER A 4 8.25 -7.49 2.30
N TYR A 5 7.74 -7.41 1.07
CA TYR A 5 7.06 -8.51 0.41
C TYR A 5 7.73 -8.80 -0.92
N VAL A 6 8.13 -10.04 -1.12
CA VAL A 6 8.86 -10.49 -2.31
C VAL A 6 8.18 -11.73 -2.83
N ASN A 7 7.69 -11.69 -4.07
CA ASN A 7 6.95 -12.79 -4.70
C ASN A 7 5.79 -13.33 -3.83
N GLY A 8 5.12 -12.43 -3.11
CA GLY A 8 3.98 -12.75 -2.24
C GLY A 8 4.34 -13.33 -0.86
N ALA A 9 5.62 -13.60 -0.58
CA ALA A 9 6.09 -13.93 0.76
C ALA A 9 6.42 -12.66 1.55
N GLY A 10 6.02 -12.60 2.82
CA GLY A 10 6.24 -11.45 3.70
C GLY A 10 7.41 -11.66 4.64
N PHE A 11 8.22 -10.61 4.81
CA PHE A 11 9.45 -10.63 5.60
C PHE A 11 9.48 -9.46 6.57
N LEU A 12 9.89 -9.76 7.80
CA LEU A 12 10.22 -8.77 8.80
C LEU A 12 11.72 -8.74 9.01
N SER A 13 12.35 -7.61 8.67
CA SER A 13 13.78 -7.42 8.81
C SER A 13 14.09 -6.50 9.99
N THR A 14 14.96 -6.97 10.88
CA THR A 14 15.50 -6.19 11.99
C THR A 14 17.02 -6.17 11.90
N SER A 15 17.62 -5.00 12.09
CA SER A 15 19.07 -4.83 12.08
C SER A 15 19.56 -4.40 13.46
N ARG A 16 20.65 -4.99 13.92
CA ARG A 16 21.36 -4.62 15.14
C ARG A 16 22.85 -4.54 14.84
N GLY A 17 23.34 -3.34 14.56
CA GLY A 17 24.71 -3.17 14.06
C GLY A 17 24.89 -3.86 12.71
N ALA A 18 25.82 -4.82 12.63
CA ALA A 18 26.06 -5.63 11.43
C ALA A 18 25.14 -6.86 11.31
N GLU A 19 24.44 -7.24 12.38
CA GLU A 19 23.54 -8.40 12.38
C GLU A 19 22.20 -8.03 11.74
N GLN A 20 21.74 -8.87 10.81
CA GLN A 20 20.39 -8.81 10.24
C GLN A 20 19.63 -10.08 10.63
N ASN A 21 18.46 -9.90 11.22
CA ASN A 21 17.52 -10.98 11.49
C ASN A 21 16.30 -10.84 10.60
N VAL A 22 15.89 -11.93 9.96
CA VAL A 22 14.75 -11.99 9.04
C VAL A 22 13.76 -13.02 9.57
N GLN A 23 12.50 -12.61 9.73
CA GLN A 23 11.41 -13.48 10.16
C GLN A 23 10.30 -13.49 9.11
N CYS A 24 9.61 -14.61 8.97
CA CYS A 24 8.45 -14.70 8.09
C CYS A 24 7.25 -13.98 8.70
N LEU A 25 6.56 -13.18 7.89
CA LEU A 25 5.29 -12.60 8.26
C LEU A 25 4.17 -13.60 8.02
N SER A 26 3.24 -13.71 8.96
CA SER A 26 2.00 -14.45 8.73
C SER A 26 1.05 -13.64 7.85
N SER A 27 0.14 -14.34 7.18
CA SER A 27 -0.94 -13.71 6.40
C SER A 27 -1.85 -12.80 7.24
N SER A 28 -1.86 -12.96 8.57
CA SER A 28 -2.63 -12.15 9.50
C SER A 28 -1.93 -10.85 9.92
N THR A 29 -0.68 -10.62 9.51
CA THR A 29 0.08 -9.44 9.97
C THR A 29 -0.41 -8.17 9.30
N LEU A 30 -0.74 -8.23 8.01
CA LEU A 30 -1.26 -7.11 7.23
C LEU A 30 -2.32 -7.62 6.25
N PRO A 31 -3.46 -6.94 6.11
CA PRO A 31 -4.58 -7.38 5.27
C PRO A 31 -4.33 -7.06 3.78
N PHE A 32 -3.18 -7.48 3.23
CA PHE A 32 -2.80 -7.20 1.84
C PHE A 32 -3.80 -7.72 0.82
N ASN A 33 -4.40 -8.87 1.12
CA ASN A 33 -5.41 -9.46 0.27
C ASN A 33 -6.69 -8.60 0.19
N ASP A 34 -6.84 -7.60 1.07
CA ASP A 34 -7.98 -6.67 1.10
C ASP A 34 -7.61 -5.28 0.55
N ILE A 35 -6.32 -4.93 0.48
CA ILE A 35 -5.85 -3.64 -0.07
C ILE A 35 -6.11 -3.55 -1.58
N LEU A 36 -5.69 -4.55 -2.35
CA LEU A 36 -5.88 -4.53 -3.81
C LEU A 36 -7.36 -4.50 -4.22
N PRO A 37 -8.26 -5.29 -3.59
CA PRO A 37 -9.69 -5.13 -3.78
C PRO A 37 -10.20 -3.72 -3.50
N ALA A 38 -9.80 -3.09 -2.38
CA ALA A 38 -10.19 -1.72 -2.07
C ALA A 38 -9.75 -0.75 -3.19
N LEU A 39 -8.50 -0.85 -3.66
CA LEU A 39 -8.03 -0.01 -4.75
C LEU A 39 -8.73 -0.30 -6.10
N ASN A 40 -9.12 -1.56 -6.35
CA ASN A 40 -9.89 -1.97 -7.52
C ASN A 40 -11.32 -1.42 -7.51
N ASP A 41 -11.92 -1.30 -6.33
CA ASP A 41 -13.24 -0.74 -6.15
C ASP A 41 -13.22 0.80 -6.05
N ALA A 42 -12.05 1.44 -6.21
CA ALA A 42 -11.93 2.88 -6.14
C ALA A 42 -12.66 3.57 -7.30
N THR A 43 -13.53 4.51 -6.97
CA THR A 43 -14.34 5.26 -7.96
C THR A 43 -14.02 6.74 -7.92
N SER A 44 -13.96 7.39 -9.08
CA SER A 44 -13.80 8.84 -9.14
C SER A 44 -15.02 9.57 -8.57
N ILE A 45 -14.75 10.64 -7.81
CA ILE A 45 -15.76 11.49 -7.19
C ILE A 45 -15.38 12.97 -7.42
N PRO A 46 -16.37 13.88 -7.49
CA PRO A 46 -16.10 15.29 -7.77
C PRO A 46 -15.57 16.07 -6.55
N SER A 47 -15.83 15.59 -5.34
CA SER A 47 -15.38 16.21 -4.09
C SER A 47 -15.48 15.23 -2.92
N ALA A 48 -14.65 15.45 -1.89
CA ALA A 48 -14.66 14.71 -0.64
C ALA A 48 -14.45 15.66 0.54
N SER A 49 -14.98 15.30 1.70
CA SER A 49 -14.74 16.00 2.96
C SER A 49 -14.54 15.00 4.08
N ILE A 50 -13.66 15.34 5.03
CA ILE A 50 -13.39 14.58 6.24
C ILE A 50 -13.65 15.49 7.42
N GLY A 51 -14.70 15.18 8.19
CA GLY A 51 -15.24 16.13 9.16
C GLY A 51 -15.73 17.41 8.45
N ASP A 52 -15.22 18.55 8.88
CA ASP A 52 -15.54 19.87 8.31
C ASP A 52 -14.52 20.36 7.26
N GLU A 53 -13.51 19.54 6.94
CA GLU A 53 -12.44 19.89 6.00
C GLU A 53 -12.67 19.26 4.63
N THR A 54 -12.64 20.07 3.59
CA THR A 54 -12.69 19.59 2.19
C THR A 54 -11.32 19.09 1.77
N ILE A 55 -11.29 17.93 1.11
CA ILE A 55 -10.07 17.36 0.55
C ILE A 55 -9.82 17.96 -0.82
N GLU A 56 -8.77 18.77 -0.91
CA GLU A 56 -8.32 19.42 -2.14
C GLU A 56 -7.12 18.67 -2.70
N CYS A 57 -7.35 17.89 -3.76
CA CYS A 57 -6.26 17.23 -4.48
C CYS A 57 -5.57 18.21 -5.41
N SER A 58 -4.24 18.20 -5.45
CA SER A 58 -3.48 19.00 -6.43
C SER A 58 -3.68 18.50 -7.87
N SER A 59 -4.05 17.23 -8.02
CA SER A 59 -4.52 16.66 -9.29
C SER A 59 -6.03 16.62 -9.34
N ASP A 60 -6.61 16.63 -10.54
CA ASP A 60 -8.06 16.44 -10.73
C ASP A 60 -8.51 14.99 -10.46
N ILE A 61 -7.60 14.12 -10.01
CA ILE A 61 -7.89 12.71 -9.72
C ILE A 61 -8.14 12.56 -8.22
N LEU A 62 -9.42 12.68 -7.87
CA LEU A 62 -9.96 12.33 -6.57
C LEU A 62 -10.75 11.02 -6.68
N LEU A 63 -10.35 10.01 -5.92
CA LEU A 63 -11.02 8.71 -5.86
C LEU A 63 -11.58 8.45 -4.46
N LYS A 64 -12.68 7.70 -4.39
CA LYS A 64 -13.22 7.15 -3.15
C LYS A 64 -12.99 5.65 -3.12
N THR A 65 -12.56 5.14 -1.97
CA THR A 65 -12.54 3.70 -1.69
C THR A 65 -12.97 3.41 -0.25
N SER A 66 -13.12 2.13 0.10
CA SER A 66 -13.24 1.67 1.47
C SER A 66 -12.29 0.51 1.73
N PHE A 67 -11.63 0.55 2.89
CA PHE A 67 -10.70 -0.46 3.35
C PHE A 67 -10.86 -0.65 4.86
N GLY A 68 -10.95 -1.90 5.31
CA GLY A 68 -11.11 -2.20 6.75
C GLY A 68 -12.38 -1.64 7.41
N GLY A 69 -13.40 -1.30 6.62
CA GLY A 69 -14.63 -0.64 7.11
C GLY A 69 -14.55 0.88 7.18
N THR A 70 -13.40 1.47 6.83
CA THR A 70 -13.17 2.91 6.80
C THR A 70 -13.22 3.43 5.36
N ASN A 71 -13.76 4.63 5.15
CA ASN A 71 -13.80 5.26 3.83
C ASN A 71 -12.56 6.13 3.66
N PHE A 72 -11.97 6.09 2.46
CA PHE A 72 -10.82 6.90 2.10
C PHE A 72 -11.11 7.76 0.87
N ALA A 73 -10.60 8.97 0.90
CA ALA A 73 -10.45 9.85 -0.26
C ALA A 73 -9.00 9.80 -0.73
N ILE A 74 -8.76 9.37 -1.97
CA ILE A 74 -7.40 9.24 -2.53
C ILE A 74 -7.13 10.42 -3.45
N CYS A 75 -6.04 11.15 -3.17
CA CYS A 75 -5.47 12.14 -4.08
C CYS A 75 -4.20 11.58 -4.72
N SER A 76 -4.20 11.44 -6.04
CA SER A 76 -2.98 11.10 -6.79
C SER A 76 -2.06 12.32 -6.91
N SER A 77 -0.76 12.08 -6.78
CA SER A 77 0.32 13.05 -6.98
C SER A 77 1.20 12.68 -8.19
N GLY A 78 0.69 11.82 -9.09
CA GLY A 78 1.43 11.33 -10.26
C GLY A 78 2.64 10.49 -9.85
N GLU A 79 3.82 10.82 -10.39
CA GLU A 79 5.08 10.09 -10.12
C GLU A 79 5.52 10.14 -8.66
N SER A 80 5.01 11.08 -7.85
CA SER A 80 5.32 11.17 -6.42
C SER A 80 4.52 10.19 -5.55
N GLY A 81 3.53 9.50 -6.11
CA GLY A 81 2.67 8.58 -5.37
C GLY A 81 1.26 9.14 -5.12
N PHE A 82 0.66 8.79 -3.98
CA PHE A 82 -0.68 9.27 -3.60
C PHE A 82 -0.86 9.31 -2.09
N THR A 83 -1.82 10.11 -1.63
CA THR A 83 -2.28 10.11 -0.24
C THR A 83 -3.73 9.65 -0.18
N ALA A 84 -4.03 8.70 0.71
CA ALA A 84 -5.38 8.28 1.03
C ALA A 84 -5.80 8.86 2.38
N PHE A 85 -6.71 9.82 2.36
CA PHE A 85 -7.18 10.54 3.53
C PHE A 85 -8.38 9.84 4.19
N SER A 86 -8.40 9.81 5.51
CA SER A 86 -9.53 9.34 6.31
C SER A 86 -9.66 10.11 7.64
N SER A 87 -10.80 9.99 8.32
CA SER A 87 -11.01 10.60 9.64
C SER A 87 -10.09 10.06 10.71
N ASP A 88 -9.61 8.82 10.56
CA ASP A 88 -8.88 8.11 11.59
C ASP A 88 -7.36 8.22 11.40
N PHE A 89 -6.90 8.10 10.15
CA PHE A 89 -5.50 8.18 9.76
C PHE A 89 -5.38 8.37 8.25
N ASP A 90 -4.28 8.97 7.83
CA ASP A 90 -3.93 9.09 6.41
C ASP A 90 -2.89 8.04 6.04
N ILE A 91 -2.88 7.64 4.76
CA ILE A 91 -1.89 6.72 4.19
C ILE A 91 -1.17 7.46 3.07
N ASP A 92 0.13 7.69 3.27
CA ASP A 92 1.02 8.19 2.23
C ASP A 92 1.70 7.03 1.50
N VAL A 93 1.65 7.06 0.17
CA VAL A 93 2.32 6.12 -0.72
C VAL A 93 3.29 6.90 -1.58
N GLU A 94 4.53 6.44 -1.63
CA GLU A 94 5.61 7.01 -2.44
C GLU A 94 6.10 5.97 -3.46
N TYR A 95 6.39 6.42 -4.69
CA TYR A 95 7.01 5.59 -5.71
C TYR A 95 8.52 5.74 -5.68
N LEU A 96 9.19 4.60 -5.50
CA LEU A 96 10.64 4.52 -5.43
C LEU A 96 11.18 4.00 -6.76
N ASP A 97 12.17 4.69 -7.32
CA ASP A 97 12.89 4.26 -8.54
C ASP A 97 13.51 2.86 -8.39
N ALA A 98 13.98 2.54 -7.19
CA ALA A 98 14.58 1.26 -6.87
C ALA A 98 14.31 0.88 -5.41
N VAL A 99 13.70 -0.29 -5.22
CA VAL A 99 13.52 -0.88 -3.89
C VAL A 99 14.68 -1.83 -3.60
N ARG A 100 15.39 -1.60 -2.49
CA ARG A 100 16.37 -2.58 -1.98
C ARG A 100 15.62 -3.72 -1.32
N VAL A 101 15.41 -4.80 -2.08
CA VAL A 101 14.91 -6.05 -1.53
C VAL A 101 16.00 -6.67 -0.66
N PRO A 102 15.71 -7.04 0.61
CA PRO A 102 16.68 -7.74 1.44
C PRO A 102 17.14 -9.02 0.75
N ALA A 103 18.46 -9.22 0.67
CA ALA A 103 18.99 -10.51 0.27
C ALA A 103 18.61 -11.52 1.35
N LEU A 104 17.63 -12.37 1.05
CA LEU A 104 17.30 -13.50 1.90
C LEU A 104 18.54 -14.40 1.93
N SER A 105 19.03 -14.73 3.12
CA SER A 105 19.99 -15.84 3.22
C SER A 105 19.30 -17.10 2.68
N HIS A 106 20.06 -17.96 2.01
CA HIS A 106 19.55 -19.20 1.39
C HIS A 106 18.75 -20.11 2.34
N GLU A 107 18.78 -19.85 3.65
CA GLU A 107 18.14 -20.65 4.69
C GLU A 107 16.71 -20.19 5.06
N VAL A 108 16.28 -18.98 4.68
CA VAL A 108 14.95 -18.46 5.05
C VAL A 108 13.99 -18.57 3.86
N SER A 109 13.17 -19.62 3.85
CA SER A 109 12.04 -19.77 2.93
C SER A 109 10.75 -19.47 3.67
N CYS A 110 10.05 -18.40 3.26
CA CYS A 110 8.76 -18.01 3.82
C CYS A 110 7.62 -18.43 2.89
N GLU A 111 6.46 -18.76 3.48
CA GLU A 111 5.26 -19.08 2.72
C GLU A 111 4.74 -17.84 1.96
N VAL A 112 4.16 -18.09 0.80
CA VAL A 112 3.42 -17.06 0.06
C VAL A 112 2.12 -16.76 0.79
N VAL A 113 1.99 -15.55 1.31
CA VAL A 113 0.84 -15.08 2.10
C VAL A 113 -0.06 -14.12 1.34
N VAL A 114 0.41 -13.61 0.20
CA VAL A 114 -0.34 -12.72 -0.70
C VAL A 114 -0.65 -13.45 -1.99
N LYS A 115 -1.91 -13.41 -2.42
CA LYS A 115 -2.33 -14.02 -3.69
C LYS A 115 -2.17 -13.04 -4.84
N PRO A 116 -1.60 -13.46 -5.99
CA PRO A 116 -1.65 -12.65 -7.21
C PRO A 116 -3.09 -12.27 -7.53
N SER A 117 -3.32 -10.99 -7.81
CA SER A 117 -4.64 -10.43 -8.09
C SER A 117 -4.56 -9.54 -9.32
N SER A 118 -5.60 -9.56 -10.15
CA SER A 118 -5.73 -8.61 -11.26
C SER A 118 -6.07 -7.22 -10.74
N VAL A 119 -5.54 -6.19 -11.39
CA VAL A 119 -5.85 -4.78 -11.08
C VAL A 119 -6.72 -4.16 -12.18
N THR A 120 -7.62 -3.25 -11.80
CA THR A 120 -8.38 -2.45 -12.76
C THR A 120 -7.47 -1.41 -13.44
N PRO A 121 -7.87 -0.81 -14.58
CA PRO A 121 -7.11 0.28 -15.19
C PRO A 121 -6.90 1.48 -14.25
N THR A 122 -7.91 1.83 -13.45
CA THR A 122 -7.82 2.91 -12.45
C THR A 122 -6.76 2.60 -11.40
N THR A 123 -6.79 1.38 -10.86
CA THR A 123 -5.81 0.91 -9.87
C THR A 123 -4.42 0.81 -10.47
N LEU A 124 -4.29 0.34 -11.70
CA LEU A 124 -3.01 0.28 -12.39
C LEU A 124 -2.43 1.69 -12.56
N ALA A 125 -3.22 2.64 -13.05
CA ALA A 125 -2.81 4.03 -13.19
C ALA A 125 -2.41 4.64 -11.84
N LEU A 126 -3.18 4.35 -10.77
CA LEU A 126 -2.80 4.75 -9.43
C LEU A 126 -1.43 4.17 -9.09
N LEU A 127 -1.25 2.84 -9.08
CA LEU A 127 -0.04 2.13 -8.65
C LEU A 127 1.23 2.43 -9.44
N THR A 128 1.12 2.96 -10.67
CA THR A 128 2.28 3.26 -11.51
C THR A 128 2.64 4.74 -11.59
N GLY A 129 1.77 5.63 -11.09
CA GLY A 129 1.93 7.08 -11.27
C GLY A 129 1.41 7.53 -12.62
#